data_AF-A0A8T0F9G8-F1
#
_entry.id   AF-A0A8T0F9G8-F1
#
_cell.length_a   1.000
_cell.length_b   1.000
_cell.length_c   1.000
_cell.angle_alpha   90.00
_cell.angle_beta   90.00
_cell.angle_gamma   90.00
#
_symmetry.space_group_name_H-M   'P 1'
#
loop_
_entity.id
_entity.type
_entity.pdbx_description
1 polymer ?
#
loop_
_entity_poly.entity_id
_entity_poly.type
_entity_poly.pdbx_seq_one_letter_code
_entity_poly.pdbx_strand_id
1 'polypeptide(L)'
;MVRGLCGAMNLQSICMVDNKYTKTFPRDLVHETRIGDDGYPHYSRRKSENGGYTTTIRVRNADVVIDNRWIVPYFVSIVPRMTADPYIRHCCFRTIFSDKL
;
A
#
# COMPACT_ATOMS: atom_id res chain seq x y z
N MET A 1 -5.21 1.36 -5.06
CA MET A 1 -6.48 1.34 -4.30
C MET A 1 -6.17 1.56 -2.82
N VAL A 2 -6.93 2.42 -2.15
CA VAL A 2 -6.79 2.69 -0.71
C VAL A 2 -7.46 1.56 0.06
N ARG A 3 -6.78 0.96 1.03
CA ARG A 3 -7.43 0.03 1.98
C ARG A 3 -8.28 0.85 2.94
N GLY A 4 -9.47 0.35 3.27
CA GLY A 4 -10.35 1.02 4.23
C GLY A 4 -9.61 1.41 5.52
N LEU A 5 -9.86 2.62 6.02
CA LEU A 5 -9.19 3.11 7.22
C LEU A 5 -9.51 2.23 8.42
N CYS A 6 -8.52 2.11 9.29
CA CYS A 6 -8.58 1.26 10.47
C CYS A 6 -7.90 1.92 11.67
N GLY A 7 -8.10 1.35 12.85
CA GLY A 7 -7.56 1.91 14.08
C GLY A 7 -8.38 3.08 14.61
N ALA A 8 -7.67 4.08 15.17
CA ALA A 8 -8.29 5.28 15.74
C ALA A 8 -9.17 6.04 14.74
N MET A 9 -8.86 5.96 13.43
CA MET A 9 -9.65 6.60 12.38
C MET A 9 -10.96 5.84 12.06
N ASN A 10 -11.02 4.54 12.35
CA ASN A 10 -12.23 3.73 12.19
C ASN A 10 -12.18 2.42 13.00
N LEU A 11 -12.66 2.49 14.24
CA LEU A 11 -12.72 1.35 15.17
C LEU A 11 -13.70 0.24 14.74
N GLN A 12 -14.64 0.53 13.83
CA GLN A 12 -15.63 -0.45 13.33
C GLN A 12 -15.17 -1.12 12.01
N SER A 13 -13.93 -0.87 11.60
CA SER A 13 -13.41 -1.51 10.38
C SER A 13 -13.14 -2.99 10.63
N ILE A 14 -13.34 -3.82 9.59
CA ILE A 14 -13.15 -5.29 9.65
C ILE A 14 -11.72 -5.69 10.05
N CYS A 15 -10.76 -4.78 9.92
CA CYS A 15 -9.37 -4.97 10.33
C CYS A 15 -9.10 -4.65 11.82
N MET A 16 -10.12 -4.29 12.59
CA MET A 16 -10.05 -4.15 14.05
C MET A 16 -10.80 -5.32 14.70
N VAL A 17 -10.11 -6.14 15.50
CA VAL A 17 -10.70 -7.18 16.34
C VAL A 17 -10.15 -7.02 17.74
N ASP A 18 -11.03 -6.96 18.74
CA ASP A 18 -10.66 -6.73 20.16
C ASP A 18 -9.77 -5.49 20.37
N ASN A 19 -10.08 -4.39 19.67
CA ASN A 19 -9.28 -3.15 19.62
C ASN A 19 -7.82 -3.34 19.15
N LYS A 20 -7.47 -4.50 18.58
CA LYS A 20 -6.17 -4.79 17.99
C LYS A 20 -6.27 -4.82 16.47
N TYR A 21 -5.21 -4.35 15.83
CA TYR A 21 -5.07 -4.42 14.37
C TYR A 21 -4.87 -5.88 13.95
N THR A 22 -5.79 -6.44 13.18
CA THR A 22 -5.64 -7.80 12.62
C THR A 22 -4.87 -7.82 11.31
N LYS A 23 -4.73 -6.66 10.68
CA LYS A 23 -3.95 -6.48 9.46
C LYS A 23 -2.90 -5.41 9.70
N THR A 24 -1.75 -5.57 9.09
CA THR A 24 -0.55 -4.73 9.24
C THR A 24 -0.67 -3.39 8.50
N PHE A 25 -1.81 -2.72 8.59
CA PHE A 25 -1.99 -1.37 8.05
C PHE A 25 -2.22 -0.39 9.20
N PRO A 26 -1.68 0.83 9.12
CA PRO A 26 -0.87 1.40 8.05
C PRO A 26 0.51 0.73 7.90
N ARG A 27 1.03 0.63 6.66
CA ARG A 27 2.39 0.13 6.41
C ARG A 27 3.41 1.26 6.53
N ASP A 28 4.63 0.95 6.93
CA ASP A 28 5.69 1.96 7.01
C ASP A 28 6.08 2.54 5.65
N LEU A 29 6.56 3.77 5.67
CA LEU A 29 7.10 4.44 4.49
C LEU A 29 8.55 3.98 4.29
N VAL A 30 8.78 3.18 3.25
CA VAL A 30 10.09 2.63 2.92
C VAL A 30 10.54 3.17 1.57
N HIS A 31 11.79 3.61 1.45
CA HIS A 31 12.30 4.18 0.20
C HIS A 31 12.40 3.14 -0.92
N GLU A 32 12.74 1.89 -0.58
CA GLU A 32 13.04 0.83 -1.54
C GLU A 32 12.25 -0.44 -1.26
N THR A 33 11.98 -1.20 -2.32
CA THR A 33 11.36 -2.51 -2.19
C THR A 33 12.38 -3.52 -1.68
N ARG A 34 12.08 -4.19 -0.57
CA ARG A 34 12.95 -5.23 0.02
C ARG A 34 12.20 -6.54 0.14
N ILE A 35 12.87 -7.66 -0.06
CA ILE A 35 12.29 -8.98 0.20
C ILE A 35 12.32 -9.19 1.72
N GLY A 36 11.15 -9.42 2.32
CA GLY A 36 11.02 -9.72 3.73
C GLY A 36 11.43 -11.15 4.04
N ASP A 37 11.66 -11.44 5.32
CA ASP A 37 11.98 -12.78 5.80
C ASP A 37 10.83 -13.78 5.56
N ASP A 38 9.61 -13.28 5.35
CA ASP A 38 8.43 -14.05 4.97
C ASP A 38 8.38 -14.43 3.47
N GLY A 39 9.41 -14.05 2.70
CA GLY A 39 9.48 -14.27 1.26
C GLY A 39 8.58 -13.32 0.45
N TYR A 40 7.87 -12.40 1.11
CA TYR A 40 7.06 -11.40 0.45
C TYR A 40 7.82 -10.06 0.30
N PRO A 41 7.75 -9.42 -0.86
CA PRO A 41 8.33 -8.10 -1.04
C PRO A 41 7.57 -7.02 -0.24
N HIS A 42 8.30 -6.31 0.60
CA HIS A 42 7.91 -5.04 1.20
C HIS A 42 8.15 -3.92 0.19
N TYR A 43 7.09 -3.51 -0.51
CA TYR A 43 7.18 -2.46 -1.53
C TYR A 43 7.60 -1.10 -0.99
N SER A 44 8.38 -0.38 -1.80
CA SER A 44 8.64 1.05 -1.63
C SER A 44 7.33 1.84 -1.52
N ARG A 45 7.28 2.71 -0.52
CA ARG A 45 6.19 3.66 -0.22
C ARG A 45 6.81 5.01 0.10
N ARG A 46 6.79 5.90 -0.88
CA ARG A 46 7.36 7.25 -0.76
C ARG A 46 6.56 8.10 0.21
N LYS A 47 7.24 8.93 1.01
CA LYS A 47 6.62 10.01 1.79
C LYS A 47 6.14 11.11 0.86
N SER A 48 5.18 11.93 1.30
CA SER A 48 4.67 13.08 0.54
C SER A 48 5.79 13.98 0.00
N GLU A 49 6.79 14.28 0.83
CA GLU A 49 7.96 15.10 0.49
C GLU A 49 8.81 14.51 -0.64
N ASN A 50 8.83 13.19 -0.79
CA ASN A 50 9.64 12.47 -1.79
C ASN A 50 8.79 12.04 -3.00
N GLY A 51 7.75 12.79 -3.34
CA GLY A 51 6.83 12.47 -4.43
C GLY A 51 5.85 11.35 -4.11
N GLY A 52 5.58 11.11 -2.83
CA GLY A 52 4.43 10.32 -2.39
C GLY A 52 3.14 11.12 -2.54
N TYR A 53 2.01 10.45 -2.75
CA TYR A 53 0.73 11.12 -2.90
C TYR A 53 -0.03 11.10 -1.56
N THR A 54 -0.85 12.12 -1.34
CA THR A 54 -1.77 12.21 -0.21
C THR A 54 -3.14 12.56 -0.74
N THR A 55 -4.17 11.90 -0.23
CA THR A 55 -5.55 12.20 -0.60
C THR A 55 -6.40 12.38 0.64
N THR A 56 -7.49 13.13 0.51
CA THR A 56 -8.46 13.31 1.59
C THR A 56 -9.63 12.38 1.33
N ILE A 57 -9.93 11.51 2.30
CA ILE A 57 -11.11 10.65 2.25
C ILE A 57 -12.05 10.98 3.40
N ARG A 58 -13.35 10.92 3.11
CA ARG A 58 -14.38 11.19 4.10
C ARG A 58 -14.73 9.93 4.86
N VAL A 59 -14.50 9.92 6.16
CA VAL A 59 -14.82 8.81 7.06
C VAL A 59 -15.73 9.33 8.17
N ARG A 60 -16.93 8.76 8.27
CA ARG A 60 -17.94 9.13 9.29
C ARG A 60 -18.17 10.65 9.39
N ASN A 61 -18.31 11.28 8.23
CA ASN A 61 -18.51 12.72 8.05
C ASN A 61 -17.31 13.62 8.39
N ALA A 62 -16.15 13.05 8.79
CA ALA A 62 -14.90 13.79 8.95
C ALA A 62 -13.99 13.58 7.73
N ASP A 63 -13.34 14.65 7.30
CA ASP A 63 -12.34 14.59 6.23
C ASP A 63 -10.98 14.23 6.83
N VAL A 64 -10.41 13.11 6.35
CA VAL A 64 -9.16 12.56 6.86
C VAL A 64 -8.14 12.52 5.74
N VAL A 65 -7.00 13.18 5.96
CA VAL A 65 -5.87 13.12 5.04
C VAL A 65 -5.13 11.81 5.23
N ILE A 66 -4.95 11.08 4.13
CA ILE A 66 -4.30 9.78 4.11
C ILE A 66 -3.12 9.80 3.15
N ASP A 67 -2.08 9.08 3.52
CA ASP A 67 -0.83 8.98 2.78
C ASP A 67 -0.65 7.58 2.16
N ASN A 68 0.51 7.39 1.53
CA ASN A 68 0.86 6.14 0.86
C ASN A 68 0.89 4.90 1.76
N ARG A 69 0.80 5.05 3.09
CA ARG A 69 0.78 3.92 4.03
C ARG A 69 -0.49 3.07 3.92
N TRP A 70 -1.56 3.66 3.40
CA TRP A 70 -2.88 3.04 3.28
C TRP A 70 -3.11 2.34 1.94
N ILE A 71 -2.15 2.44 1.01
CA ILE A 71 -2.32 1.89 -0.34
C ILE A 71 -2.06 0.39 -0.34
N VAL A 72 -2.89 -0.36 -1.06
CA VAL A 72 -2.56 -1.72 -1.47
C VAL A 72 -1.99 -1.67 -2.89
N PRO A 73 -0.76 -2.16 -3.12
CA PRO A 73 -0.27 -2.34 -4.48
C PRO A 73 -1.20 -3.34 -5.18
N TYR A 74 -1.67 -2.99 -6.37
CA TYR A 74 -2.50 -3.89 -7.13
C TYR A 74 -1.58 -4.87 -7.86
N PHE A 75 -1.92 -6.16 -7.78
CA PHE A 75 -1.25 -7.18 -8.57
C PHE A 75 -1.69 -7.01 -10.03
N VAL A 76 -0.85 -6.39 -10.85
CA VAL A 76 -0.99 -6.49 -12.30
C VAL A 76 -0.36 -7.81 -12.67
N SER A 77 -1.17 -8.77 -13.09
CA SER A 77 -0.69 -10.05 -13.61
C SER A 77 0.41 -9.79 -14.65
N ILE A 78 1.56 -10.44 -14.43
CA ILE A 78 2.73 -10.59 -15.30
C ILE A 78 2.61 -9.81 -16.61
N VAL A 79 3.12 -8.57 -16.61
CA VAL A 79 3.56 -7.97 -17.86
C VAL A 79 4.92 -8.58 -18.18
N PRO A 80 5.14 -9.20 -19.35
CA PRO A 80 6.48 -9.55 -19.77
C PRO A 80 7.24 -8.23 -19.94
N ARG A 81 8.14 -7.91 -19.00
CA ARG A 81 9.21 -6.98 -19.33
C ARG A 81 10.02 -7.71 -20.39
N MET A 82 9.92 -7.26 -21.62
CA MET A 82 10.82 -7.66 -22.70
C MET A 82 12.20 -7.11 -22.33
N THR A 83 12.92 -7.84 -21.47
CA THR A 83 14.37 -7.88 -21.22
C THR A 83 14.59 -8.46 -19.82
N ALA A 84 15.42 -9.50 -19.77
CA ALA A 84 15.86 -10.30 -18.63
C ALA A 84 15.02 -11.56 -18.28
N ASP A 85 15.58 -12.68 -18.73
CA ASP A 85 15.51 -14.06 -18.21
C ASP A 85 14.13 -14.76 -18.07
N PRO A 86 13.83 -15.82 -18.86
CA PRO A 86 12.54 -16.54 -18.81
C PRO A 86 12.25 -17.26 -17.50
N TYR A 87 13.24 -17.40 -16.61
CA TYR A 87 13.08 -18.10 -15.33
C TYR A 87 12.85 -17.16 -14.13
N ILE A 88 13.12 -15.86 -14.26
CA ILE A 88 12.88 -14.88 -13.20
C ILE A 88 11.54 -14.19 -13.49
N ARG A 89 10.45 -14.75 -12.96
CA ARG A 89 9.16 -14.04 -12.92
C ARG A 89 9.26 -12.88 -11.94
N HIS A 90 9.73 -11.73 -12.41
CA HIS A 90 9.55 -10.50 -11.66
C HIS A 90 8.06 -10.12 -11.65
N CYS A 91 7.41 -10.37 -10.52
CA CYS A 91 6.08 -9.85 -10.27
C CYS A 91 6.16 -8.32 -10.20
N CYS A 92 5.68 -7.64 -11.24
CA CYS A 92 5.65 -6.18 -11.26
C CYS A 92 4.38 -5.71 -10.54
N PHE A 93 4.46 -5.59 -9.22
CA PHE A 93 3.38 -4.97 -8.46
C PHE A 93 3.43 -3.46 -8.71
N ARG A 94 2.32 -2.89 -9.19
CA ARG A 94 2.20 -1.47 -9.48
C ARG A 94 1.35 -0.79 -8.41
N THR A 95 1.90 0.22 -7.78
CA THR A 95 1.19 1.03 -6.78
C THR A 95 0.43 2.12 -7.51
N ILE A 96 -0.81 1.84 -7.93
CA ILE A 96 -1.63 2.71 -8.81
C ILE A 96 -1.82 4.15 -8.29
N PHE A 97 -1.59 4.40 -7.00
CA PHE A 97 -1.67 5.76 -6.44
C PHE A 97 -0.59 6.71 -6.96
N SER A 98 0.52 6.19 -7.50
CA SER A 98 1.56 6.99 -8.17
C SER A 98 1.31 7.21 -9.67
N ASP A 99 0.38 6.48 -10.29
CA ASP A 99 0.18 6.48 -11.75
C ASP A 99 -1.18 7.00 -12.20
N LYS A 100 -2.11 7.25 -11.26
CA LYS A 100 -3.42 7.82 -11.55
C LYS A 100 -3.69 9.03 -10.66
N LEU A 101 -2.93 10.09 -10.92
CA LEU A 101 -3.39 11.48 -11.00
C LEU A 101 -2.61 12.20 -12.08
#